data_AF-A0A1J5JAC5-F1
#
_entry.id   AF-A0A1J5JAC5-F1
#
_cell.length_a   1.000
_cell.length_b   1.000
_cell.length_c   1.000
_cell.angle_alpha   90.00
_cell.angle_beta   90.00
_cell.angle_gamma   90.00
#
_symmetry.space_group_name_H-M   'P 1'
#
loop_
_entity.id
_entity.type
_entity.pdbx_description
1 polymer ?
#
loop_
_entity_poly.entity_id
_entity_poly.type
_entity_poly.pdbx_seq_one_letter_code
_entity_poly.pdbx_strand_id
1 'polypeptide(L)'
;MIQKPPIPLRKSPRADFVSNFSRRLFQRVAVVGLLLFGAGMLGGMAYLLLRFAFALLPTPWDRLQALLLLALLFGLNLTVLGILGDFVIRIYRKIDSKPLYQIKTIR
;
A
#
# COMPACT_ATOMS: atom_id res chain seq x y z
N MET A 1 28.22 29.89 -33.56
CA MET A 1 27.02 29.93 -32.68
C MET A 1 27.32 29.12 -31.43
N ILE A 2 27.44 29.78 -30.27
CA ILE A 2 27.88 29.16 -29.02
C ILE A 2 26.68 28.41 -28.42
N GLN A 3 26.64 27.09 -28.57
CA GLN A 3 25.66 26.26 -27.87
C GLN A 3 26.02 26.21 -26.38
N LYS A 4 25.20 26.88 -25.57
CA LYS A 4 25.29 26.83 -24.11
C LYS A 4 25.11 25.37 -23.67
N PRO A 5 26.04 24.80 -22.87
CA PRO A 5 25.93 23.40 -22.45
C PRO A 5 24.65 23.22 -21.61
N PRO A 6 23.92 22.09 -21.76
CA PRO A 6 22.74 21.82 -20.98
C PRO A 6 23.14 21.73 -19.50
N ILE A 7 22.46 22.51 -18.67
CA ILE A 7 22.64 22.54 -17.22
C ILE A 7 22.46 21.10 -16.71
N PRO A 8 23.46 20.49 -16.04
CA PRO A 8 23.25 19.20 -15.41
C PRO A 8 22.21 19.43 -14.32
N LEU A 9 20.98 18.95 -14.54
CA LEU A 9 19.95 18.93 -13.51
C LEU A 9 20.48 18.03 -12.39
N ARG A 10 21.07 18.69 -11.39
CA ARG A 10 21.54 18.12 -10.13
C ARG A 10 20.44 17.17 -9.65
N LYS A 11 20.69 15.86 -9.74
CA LYS A 11 19.83 14.83 -9.12
C LYS A 11 19.56 15.32 -7.71
N SER A 12 18.34 15.76 -7.43
CA SER A 12 18.02 16.18 -6.07
C SER A 12 17.84 14.88 -5.29
N PRO A 13 18.71 14.57 -4.32
CA PRO A 13 18.61 13.31 -3.58
C PRO A 13 17.23 13.14 -2.91
N ARG A 14 16.49 14.25 -2.75
CA ARG A 14 15.14 14.33 -2.21
C ARG A 14 14.10 13.58 -3.05
N ALA A 15 14.16 13.62 -4.39
CA ALA A 15 13.14 12.99 -5.23
C ALA A 15 13.21 11.45 -5.16
N ASP A 16 14.44 10.92 -5.20
CA ASP A 16 14.69 9.48 -5.08
C ASP A 16 14.31 8.96 -3.67
N PHE A 17 14.55 9.77 -2.63
CA PHE A 17 14.15 9.44 -1.27
C PHE A 17 12.63 9.36 -1.10
N VAL A 18 11.88 10.33 -1.62
CA VAL A 18 10.41 10.37 -1.51
C VAL A 18 9.77 9.19 -2.24
N SER A 19 10.28 8.86 -3.43
CA SER A 19 9.83 7.69 -4.22
C SER A 19 10.08 6.37 -3.48
N ASN A 20 11.31 6.18 -2.98
CA ASN A 20 11.70 4.93 -2.34
C ASN A 20 11.07 4.76 -0.93
N PHE A 21 10.90 5.87 -0.21
CA PHE A 21 10.18 5.91 1.07
C PHE A 21 8.70 5.62 0.88
N SER A 22 8.06 6.25 -0.10
CA SER A 22 6.65 6.00 -0.44
C SER A 22 6.42 4.52 -0.77
N ARG A 23 7.31 3.90 -1.57
CA ARG A 23 7.15 2.49 -1.96
C ARG A 23 7.20 1.55 -0.76
N ARG A 24 8.15 1.75 0.15
CA ARG A 24 8.27 0.93 1.37
C ARG A 24 7.11 1.19 2.34
N LEU A 25 6.62 2.43 2.42
CA LEU A 25 5.45 2.77 3.24
C LEU A 25 4.19 2.08 2.73
N PHE A 26 3.86 2.19 1.44
CA PHE A 26 2.64 1.59 0.89
C PHE A 26 2.67 0.06 0.98
N GLN A 27 3.84 -0.57 0.84
CA GLN A 27 3.98 -2.01 1.09
C GLN A 27 3.70 -2.37 2.55
N ARG A 28 4.19 -1.59 3.52
CA ARG A 28 3.90 -1.83 4.94
C ARG A 28 2.41 -1.66 5.23
N VAL A 29 1.77 -0.62 4.67
CA VAL A 29 0.33 -0.37 4.81
C VAL A 29 -0.48 -1.52 4.21
N ALA A 30 -0.09 -2.03 3.03
CA ALA A 30 -0.74 -3.18 2.42
C ALA A 30 -0.65 -4.44 3.30
N VAL A 31 0.53 -4.73 3.84
CA VAL A 31 0.76 -5.90 4.72
C VAL A 31 -0.03 -5.76 6.03
N VAL A 32 -0.01 -4.59 6.67
CA VAL A 32 -0.78 -4.34 7.89
C VAL A 32 -2.28 -4.46 7.62
N GLY A 33 -2.76 -3.89 6.50
CA GLY A 33 -4.15 -4.04 6.08
C GLY A 33 -4.54 -5.50 5.88
N LEU A 34 -3.68 -6.29 5.23
CA LEU A 34 -3.93 -7.70 4.96
C LEU A 34 -3.99 -8.52 6.26
N LEU A 35 -3.08 -8.26 7.20
CA LEU A 35 -3.08 -8.91 8.52
C LEU A 35 -4.35 -8.55 9.30
N LEU A 36 -4.75 -7.28 9.28
CA LEU A 36 -5.93 -6.80 9.99
C LEU A 36 -7.23 -7.37 9.38
N PHE A 37 -7.29 -7.42 8.05
CA PHE A 37 -8.38 -8.05 7.32
C PHE A 37 -8.47 -9.55 7.63
N GLY A 38 -7.33 -10.26 7.58
CA GLY A 38 -7.25 -11.67 7.94
C GLY A 38 -7.69 -11.93 9.38
N ALA A 39 -7.25 -11.10 10.33
CA ALA A 39 -7.66 -11.20 11.73
C ALA A 39 -9.17 -10.95 11.92
N GLY A 40 -9.72 -9.92 11.26
CA GLY A 40 -11.16 -9.65 11.27
C GLY A 40 -11.98 -10.78 10.66
N MET A 41 -11.51 -11.36 9.56
CA MET A 41 -12.15 -12.49 8.89
C MET A 41 -12.13 -13.76 9.75
N LEU A 42 -10.96 -14.14 10.26
CA LEU A 42 -10.82 -15.32 11.14
C LEU A 42 -11.60 -15.14 12.44
N GLY A 43 -11.53 -13.96 13.06
CA GLY A 43 -12.28 -13.65 14.28
C GLY A 43 -13.80 -13.66 14.04
N GLY A 44 -14.26 -13.09 12.92
CA GLY A 44 -15.67 -13.13 12.52
C GLY A 44 -16.16 -14.55 12.26
N MET A 45 -15.35 -15.37 11.60
CA MET A 45 -15.68 -16.77 11.30
C MET A 45 -15.71 -17.63 12.57
N ALA A 46 -14.75 -17.43 13.48
CA ALA A 46 -14.75 -18.08 14.79
C ALA A 46 -15.98 -17.66 15.64
N TYR A 47 -16.35 -16.38 15.62
CA TYR A 47 -17.54 -15.88 16.31
C TYR A 47 -18.82 -16.52 15.76
N LEU A 48 -18.97 -16.59 14.43
CA LEU A 48 -20.10 -17.26 13.79
C LEU A 48 -20.17 -18.75 14.12
N LEU A 49 -19.04 -19.45 14.14
CA LEU A 49 -18.98 -20.87 14.51
C LEU A 49 -19.37 -21.09 15.98
N LEU A 50 -18.83 -20.31 16.92
CA LEU A 50 -19.21 -20.41 18.34
C LEU A 50 -20.70 -20.10 18.56
N ARG A 51 -21.23 -19.13 17.81
CA ARG A 51 -22.63 -18.71 17.87
C ARG A 51 -23.57 -19.78 17.33
N PHE A 52 -23.34 -20.26 16.10
CA PHE A 52 -24.28 -21.14 15.40
C PHE A 52 -24.03 -22.63 15.63
N ALA A 53 -22.77 -23.08 15.69
CA ALA A 53 -22.46 -24.50 15.82
C ALA A 53 -22.45 -24.96 17.29
N PHE A 54 -22.05 -24.09 18.22
CA PHE A 54 -21.92 -24.45 19.63
C PHE A 54 -22.96 -23.83 20.56
N ALA A 55 -23.75 -22.85 20.09
CA ALA A 55 -24.74 -22.11 20.88
C ALA A 55 -24.21 -21.57 22.24
N LEU A 56 -22.89 -21.41 22.38
CA LEU A 56 -22.21 -21.05 23.62
C LEU A 56 -22.40 -19.56 24.00
N LEU A 57 -22.88 -18.73 23.08
CA LEU A 57 -23.08 -17.30 23.25
C LEU A 57 -24.59 -16.96 23.25
N PRO A 58 -25.27 -17.07 24.40
CA PRO A 58 -26.71 -16.84 24.51
C PRO A 58 -27.11 -15.36 24.26
N THR A 59 -26.21 -14.40 24.50
CA THR A 59 -26.44 -12.97 24.23
C THR A 59 -25.53 -12.47 23.11
N PRO A 60 -26.04 -11.66 22.16
CA PRO A 60 -25.20 -11.05 21.14
C PRO A 60 -24.21 -10.10 21.80
N TRP A 61 -22.91 -10.33 21.55
CA TRP A 61 -21.87 -9.39 21.93
C TRP A 61 -21.72 -8.36 20.83
N ASP A 62 -22.68 -7.42 20.77
CA ASP A 62 -22.78 -6.40 19.71
C ASP A 62 -21.47 -5.62 19.54
N ARG A 63 -20.78 -5.34 20.65
CA ARG A 63 -19.47 -4.66 20.66
C ARG A 63 -18.38 -5.47 19.96
N LEU A 64 -18.33 -6.79 20.19
CA LEU A 64 -17.34 -7.68 19.58
C LEU A 64 -17.61 -7.83 18.08
N GLN A 65 -18.88 -8.01 17.72
CA GLN A 65 -19.30 -8.11 16.33
C GLN A 65 -18.99 -6.82 15.55
N ALA A 66 -19.30 -5.65 16.13
CA ALA A 66 -18.96 -4.36 15.55
C ALA A 66 -17.45 -4.18 15.38
N LEU A 67 -16.65 -4.57 16.38
CA LEU A 67 -15.19 -4.50 16.31
C LEU A 67 -14.62 -5.40 15.20
N LEU A 68 -15.13 -6.62 15.04
CA LEU A 68 -14.71 -7.56 14.00
C LEU A 68 -15.06 -7.04 12.61
N LEU A 69 -16.27 -6.50 12.43
CA LEU A 69 -16.70 -5.85 11.20
C LEU A 69 -15.83 -4.64 10.87
N LEU A 70 -15.53 -3.81 11.87
CA LEU A 70 -14.68 -2.64 11.70
C LEU A 70 -13.26 -3.06 11.32
N ALA A 71 -12.68 -4.06 11.99
CA ALA A 71 -11.36 -4.59 11.65
C ALA A 71 -11.31 -5.16 10.22
N LEU A 72 -12.36 -5.86 9.79
CA LEU A 72 -12.49 -6.38 8.44
C LEU A 72 -12.55 -5.25 7.41
N LEU A 73 -13.48 -4.32 7.56
CA LEU A 73 -13.68 -3.19 6.65
C LEU A 73 -12.42 -2.31 6.58
N PHE A 74 -11.86 -1.97 7.74
CA PHE A 74 -10.69 -1.12 7.82
C PHE A 74 -9.45 -1.81 7.25
N GLY A 75 -9.25 -3.10 7.55
CA GLY A 75 -8.17 -3.91 6.99
C GLY A 75 -8.26 -4.03 5.47
N LEU A 76 -9.46 -4.23 4.93
CA LEU A 76 -9.67 -4.25 3.48
C LEU A 76 -9.31 -2.91 2.83
N ASN A 77 -9.78 -1.80 3.40
CA ASN A 77 -9.48 -0.45 2.90
C ASN A 77 -7.96 -0.15 2.93
N LEU A 78 -7.28 -0.51 4.02
CA LEU A 78 -5.81 -0.38 4.13
C LEU A 78 -5.08 -1.22 3.08
N THR A 79 -5.55 -2.45 2.82
CA THR A 79 -4.97 -3.34 1.81
C THR A 79 -5.09 -2.73 0.42
N VAL A 80 -6.29 -2.27 0.07
CA VAL A 80 -6.57 -1.59 -1.21
C VAL A 80 -5.71 -0.33 -1.35
N LEU A 81 -5.62 0.49 -0.31
CA LEU A 81 -4.82 1.71 -0.31
C LEU A 81 -3.32 1.42 -0.52
N GLY A 82 -2.80 0.38 0.12
CA GLY A 82 -1.41 -0.04 -0.05
C GLY A 82 -1.10 -0.55 -1.45
N ILE A 83 -2.01 -1.33 -2.04
CA ILE A 83 -1.90 -1.79 -3.44
C ILE A 83 -1.95 -0.60 -4.40
N LEU A 84 -2.93 0.30 -4.21
CA LEU A 84 -3.11 1.48 -5.04
C LEU A 84 -1.87 2.39 -4.99
N GLY A 85 -1.25 2.55 -3.82
CA GLY A 85 -0.01 3.30 -3.67
C GLY A 85 1.16 2.72 -4.47
N ASP A 86 1.31 1.38 -4.51
CA ASP A 86 2.34 0.75 -5.36
C ASP A 86 2.06 1.00 -6.86
N PHE A 87 0.79 0.96 -7.28
CA PHE A 87 0.41 1.31 -8.65
C PHE A 87 0.72 2.76 -9.00
N VAL A 88 0.38 3.72 -8.14
CA VAL A 88 0.66 5.15 -8.36
C VAL A 88 2.16 5.39 -8.52
N ILE A 89 3.00 4.76 -7.70
CA ILE A 89 4.46 4.88 -7.81
C ILE A 89 4.98 4.30 -9.12
N ARG A 90 4.45 3.14 -9.54
CA ARG A 90 4.82 2.53 -10.83
C ARG A 90 4.46 3.43 -12.00
N ILE A 91 3.28 4.04 -11.97
CA ILE A 91 2.82 4.98 -12.99
C ILE A 91 3.72 6.21 -13.00
N TYR A 92 3.99 6.81 -11.83
CA TYR A 92 4.88 7.97 -11.72
C TYR A 92 6.26 7.69 -12.32
N ARG A 93 6.86 6.54 -12.00
CA ARG A 93 8.16 6.14 -12.57
C ARG A 93 8.12 5.91 -14.07
N LYS A 94 6.98 5.45 -14.61
CA LYS A 94 6.82 5.23 -16.04
C LYS A 94 6.65 6.54 -16.81
N ILE A 95 5.99 7.53 -16.20
CA ILE A 95 5.81 8.87 -16.77
C ILE A 95 7.09 9.69 -16.66
N ASP A 96 7.81 9.64 -15.52
CA ASP A 96 9.09 10.34 -15.31
C ASP A 96 10.28 9.61 -15.94
N SER A 97 10.06 8.85 -17.02
CA SER A 97 11.10 8.11 -17.76
C SER A 97 12.03 9.08 -18.49
N LYS A 98 12.92 9.74 -17.75
CA LYS A 98 14.06 10.48 -18.30
C LYS A 98 14.98 9.48 -18.98
N PRO A 99 15.60 9.83 -20.13
CA PRO A 99 16.47 8.91 -20.86
C PRO A 99 17.59 8.42 -19.94
N LEU A 100 17.66 7.09 -19.76
CA LEU A 100 18.61 6.43 -18.88
C LEU A 100 20.07 6.76 -19.24
N TYR A 101 20.34 7.00 -20.53
CA TYR A 101 21.65 7.40 -21.04
C TYR A 101 21.46 8.30 -22.27
N GLN A 102 22.15 9.44 -22.33
CA GLN A 102 22.35 10.20 -23.56
C GLN A 102 23.70 9.78 -24.14
N ILE A 103 23.69 9.06 -25.25
CA ILE A 103 24.92 8.72 -25.98
C ILE A 103 25.46 10.01 -26.59
N LYS A 104 26.59 10.49 -26.06
CA LYS A 104 27.12 11.81 -26.38
C LYS A 104 27.90 11.84 -27.71
N THR A 105 28.38 10.70 -28.19
CA THR A 105 29.01 10.53 -29.50
C THR A 105 29.39 9.06 -29.68
N ILE A 106 29.11 8.52 -30.86
CA ILE A 106 29.70 7.27 -31.36
C ILE A 106 30.69 7.74 -32.42
N ARG A 107 31.98 7.52 -32.19
CA ARG A 107 33.04 7.86 -33.15
C ARG A 107 33.32 6.65 -34.03
#